data_AF-A0A534Y801-F1
#
_entry.id   AF-A0A534Y801-F1
#
_cell.length_a   1.000
_cell.length_b   1.000
_cell.length_c   1.000
_cell.angle_alpha   90.00
_cell.angle_beta   90.00
_cell.angle_gamma   90.00
#
_symmetry.space_group_name_H-M   'P 1'
#
loop_
_entity.id
_entity.type
_entity.pdbx_description
1 polymer ?
#
loop_
_entity_poly.entity_id
_entity_poly.type
_entity_poly.pdbx_seq_one_letter_code
_entity_poly.pdbx_strand_id
1 'polypeptide(L)'
;MILALMLLAQVAAAQDAPVDVVERLGERVANAWFMDSESNRVELRNLTARGKPVVLTLIYFDCPMLCSLVQKGVIKAINESGLRLAEDYYGLTVSFSPKDRVPEARLRQGGYLQTLRNAGRAYPAHWPFLTGGDTAIRTLAESLGFRYRYDKEAEQYEHPAVSMILGPDGRISRYLYGVEFPARDLRLAVVEASEGKVGTTLDRVILRCFKYDPASRKYHFYVMGALRLGASGFALALAALLGFLWWREIKSARAGRPSPSRGTGA
;
A
#
# COMPACT_ATOMS: atom_id res chain seq x y z
N MET A 1 7.78 40.32 20.77
CA MET A 1 8.51 40.06 19.50
C MET A 1 8.90 38.59 19.32
N ILE A 2 9.55 37.95 20.31
CA ILE A 2 9.97 36.53 20.20
C ILE A 2 8.78 35.57 20.01
N LEU A 3 7.66 35.80 20.70
CA LEU A 3 6.45 34.98 20.57
C LEU A 3 5.80 35.05 19.18
N ALA A 4 5.88 36.22 18.51
CA ALA A 4 5.34 36.42 17.16
C ALA A 4 6.24 35.77 16.09
N LEU A 5 7.56 35.82 16.27
CA LEU A 5 8.50 35.08 15.40
C LEU A 5 8.37 33.56 15.56
N MET A 6 8.11 33.05 16.76
CA MET A 6 7.86 31.63 16.97
C MET A 6 6.54 31.17 16.35
N LEU A 7 5.48 31.98 16.41
CA LEU A 7 4.22 31.69 15.72
C LEU A 7 4.39 31.67 14.19
N LEU A 8 5.11 32.65 13.63
CA LEU A 8 5.41 32.71 12.20
C LEU A 8 6.27 31.52 11.73
N ALA A 9 7.24 31.09 12.54
CA ALA A 9 8.06 29.92 12.25
C ALA A 9 7.26 28.60 12.29
N GLN A 10 6.30 28.46 13.22
CA GLN A 10 5.40 27.30 13.27
C GLN A 10 4.42 27.25 12.08
N VAL A 11 3.94 28.41 11.62
CA VAL A 11 3.04 28.52 10.47
C VAL A 11 3.78 28.24 9.14
N ALA A 12 5.04 28.69 9.01
CA ALA A 12 5.86 28.40 7.84
C ALA A 12 6.25 26.91 7.75
N ALA A 13 6.63 26.29 8.87
CA ALA A 13 7.00 24.86 8.90
C ALA A 13 5.84 23.91 8.54
N ALA A 14 4.59 24.33 8.76
CA ALA A 14 3.42 23.54 8.38
C ALA A 14 3.11 23.58 6.87
N GLN A 15 3.58 24.60 6.14
CA GLN A 15 3.37 24.74 4.69
C GLN A 15 4.39 23.94 3.86
N ASP A 16 5.56 23.65 4.42
CA ASP A 16 6.64 22.89 3.77
C ASP A 16 6.67 21.40 4.10
N ALA A 17 5.66 20.89 4.82
CA ALA A 17 5.57 19.46 5.09
C ALA A 17 5.48 18.66 3.77
N PRO A 18 6.28 17.59 3.60
CA PRO A 18 6.23 16.79 2.38
C PRO A 18 4.87 16.11 2.24
N VAL A 19 4.37 16.09 1.00
CA VAL A 19 3.21 15.30 0.59
C VAL A 19 3.57 13.83 0.73
N ASP A 20 2.94 13.15 1.68
CA ASP A 20 3.31 11.78 2.07
C ASP A 20 2.17 11.12 2.88
N VAL A 21 2.35 9.84 3.18
CA VAL A 21 1.48 9.08 4.09
C VAL A 21 2.28 8.65 5.31
N VAL A 22 1.90 9.14 6.48
CA VAL A 22 2.41 8.62 7.77
C VAL A 22 1.48 7.52 8.24
N GLU A 23 1.86 6.26 8.04
CA GLU A 23 0.98 5.13 8.36
C GLU A 23 0.51 5.12 9.83
N ARG A 24 -0.81 5.13 10.00
CA ARG A 24 -1.53 5.04 11.29
C ARG A 24 -2.14 3.65 11.53
N LEU A 25 -1.38 2.59 11.27
CA LEU A 25 -1.88 1.21 11.38
C LEU A 25 -2.41 0.91 12.80
N GLY A 26 -3.59 0.30 12.88
CA GLY A 26 -4.27 -0.05 14.13
C GLY A 26 -4.95 1.13 14.84
N GLU A 27 -4.63 2.36 14.45
CA GLU A 27 -5.33 3.55 14.92
C GLU A 27 -6.74 3.61 14.32
N ARG A 28 -7.65 4.26 15.05
CA ARG A 28 -9.04 4.42 14.63
C ARG A 28 -9.19 5.73 13.88
N VAL A 29 -9.91 5.69 12.76
CA VAL A 29 -10.20 6.89 11.98
C VAL A 29 -10.99 7.90 12.84
N ALA A 30 -10.61 9.17 12.74
CA ALA A 30 -11.29 10.25 13.46
C ALA A 30 -12.74 10.35 13.01
N ASN A 31 -13.60 10.82 13.91
CA ASN A 31 -15.00 11.02 13.58
C ASN A 31 -15.25 12.47 13.18
N ALA A 32 -16.03 12.67 12.12
CA ALA A 32 -16.46 13.97 11.67
C ALA A 32 -17.77 13.85 10.88
N TRP A 33 -18.43 14.98 10.66
CA TRP A 33 -19.67 15.06 9.89
C TRP A 33 -19.38 15.45 8.45
N PHE A 34 -20.02 14.76 7.52
CA PHE A 34 -19.92 14.99 6.08
C PHE A 34 -21.31 15.04 5.44
N MET A 35 -21.37 15.44 4.18
CA MET A 35 -22.55 15.32 3.33
C MET A 35 -22.32 14.19 2.33
N ASP A 36 -23.26 13.27 2.22
CA ASP A 36 -23.22 12.25 1.18
C ASP A 36 -23.73 12.78 -0.19
N SER A 37 -23.64 11.92 -1.20
CA SER A 37 -24.12 12.17 -2.56
C SER A 37 -25.65 12.26 -2.66
N GLU A 38 -26.41 11.97 -1.61
CA GLU A 38 -27.88 12.07 -1.54
C GLU A 38 -28.32 13.32 -0.74
N SER A 39 -27.37 14.19 -0.37
CA SER A 39 -27.60 15.38 0.46
C SER A 39 -27.96 15.07 1.92
N ASN A 40 -27.68 13.87 2.42
CA ASN A 40 -27.83 13.56 3.83
C ASN A 40 -26.58 13.96 4.60
N ARG A 41 -26.79 14.50 5.80
CA ARG A 41 -25.71 14.72 6.76
C ARG A 41 -25.40 13.40 7.46
N VAL A 42 -24.17 12.90 7.30
CA VAL A 42 -23.74 11.59 7.79
C VAL A 42 -22.55 11.72 8.73
N GLU A 43 -22.53 10.87 9.75
CA GLU A 43 -21.42 10.74 10.67
C GLU A 43 -20.45 9.67 10.18
N LEU A 44 -19.16 10.01 10.07
CA LEU A 44 -18.15 9.11 9.50
C LEU A 44 -18.00 7.80 10.28
N ARG A 45 -18.19 7.83 11.61
CA ARG A 45 -18.21 6.63 12.46
C ARG A 45 -19.21 5.58 11.97
N ASN A 46 -20.40 5.99 11.57
CA ASN A 46 -21.47 5.09 11.14
C ASN A 46 -21.18 4.43 9.78
N LEU A 47 -20.27 5.02 8.98
CA LEU A 47 -19.85 4.47 7.70
C LEU A 47 -18.61 3.59 7.80
N THR A 48 -17.72 3.91 8.76
CA THR A 48 -16.44 3.22 8.98
C THR A 48 -16.55 2.03 9.94
N ALA A 49 -17.46 2.08 10.91
CA ALA A 49 -17.61 1.07 11.96
C ALA A 49 -18.96 0.34 11.85
N ARG A 50 -19.21 -0.28 10.69
CA ARG A 50 -20.51 -0.92 10.35
C ARG A 50 -20.42 -2.45 10.21
N GLY A 51 -19.47 -3.08 10.90
CA GLY A 51 -19.38 -4.54 11.03
C GLY A 51 -18.74 -5.28 9.84
N LYS A 52 -18.27 -4.57 8.81
CA LYS A 52 -17.50 -5.12 7.68
C LYS A 52 -16.33 -4.22 7.35
N PRO A 53 -15.26 -4.75 6.72
CA PRO A 53 -14.17 -3.92 6.24
C PRO A 53 -14.63 -2.80 5.31
N VAL A 54 -13.91 -1.69 5.33
CA VAL A 54 -14.19 -0.53 4.46
C VAL A 54 -12.99 -0.24 3.58
N VAL A 55 -13.21 -0.23 2.26
CA VAL A 55 -12.23 0.24 1.29
C VAL A 55 -12.39 1.76 1.18
N LEU A 56 -11.49 2.49 1.83
CA LEU A 56 -11.48 3.95 1.90
C LEU A 56 -10.54 4.53 0.84
N THR A 57 -11.02 5.53 0.10
CA THR A 57 -10.18 6.31 -0.83
C THR A 57 -10.42 7.81 -0.64
N LEU A 58 -9.32 8.57 -0.54
CA LEU A 58 -9.35 10.02 -0.56
C LEU A 58 -9.08 10.50 -1.98
N ILE A 59 -10.06 11.19 -2.58
CA ILE A 59 -9.94 11.82 -3.90
C ILE A 59 -10.46 13.26 -3.82
N TYR A 60 -10.47 14.00 -4.92
CA TYR A 60 -11.42 15.10 -5.10
C TYR A 60 -12.05 14.96 -6.49
N PHE A 61 -13.32 15.32 -6.59
CA PHE A 61 -14.20 14.94 -7.69
C PHE A 61 -13.94 15.71 -8.97
N ASP A 62 -13.38 16.92 -8.86
CA ASP A 62 -13.00 17.74 -10.02
C ASP A 62 -11.53 17.57 -10.44
N CYS A 63 -10.84 16.55 -9.93
CA CYS A 63 -9.45 16.31 -10.35
C CYS A 63 -9.39 15.87 -11.82
N PRO A 64 -8.65 16.59 -12.69
CA PRO A 64 -8.54 16.25 -14.11
C PRO A 64 -7.62 15.05 -14.38
N MET A 65 -6.86 14.60 -13.37
CA MET A 65 -5.71 13.71 -13.53
C MET A 65 -5.81 12.46 -12.63
N LEU A 66 -5.00 12.42 -11.56
CA LEU A 66 -4.58 11.21 -10.87
C LEU A 66 -5.68 10.54 -10.03
N CYS A 67 -6.57 11.33 -9.43
CA CYS A 67 -7.66 10.80 -8.59
C CYS A 67 -8.53 9.78 -9.32
N SER A 68 -8.83 10.03 -10.60
CA SER A 68 -9.63 9.12 -11.40
C SER A 68 -8.92 7.78 -11.66
N LEU A 69 -7.59 7.80 -11.75
CA LEU A 69 -6.76 6.60 -11.93
C LEU A 69 -6.73 5.76 -10.67
N VAL A 70 -6.53 6.37 -9.49
CA VAL A 70 -6.58 5.67 -8.19
C VAL A 70 -7.93 4.96 -8.02
N GLN A 71 -9.03 5.69 -8.19
CA GLN A 71 -10.37 5.15 -8.00
C GLN A 71 -10.70 4.02 -9.01
N LYS A 72 -10.31 4.17 -10.27
CA LYS A 72 -10.45 3.12 -11.30
C LYS A 72 -9.58 1.90 -10.98
N GLY A 73 -8.37 2.11 -10.48
CA GLY A 73 -7.46 1.03 -10.06
C GLY A 73 -8.07 0.21 -8.93
N VAL A 74 -8.65 0.86 -7.91
CA VAL A 74 -9.36 0.18 -6.81
C VAL A 74 -10.52 -0.65 -7.35
N ILE A 75 -11.34 -0.08 -8.22
CA ILE A 75 -12.49 -0.77 -8.82
C ILE A 75 -12.05 -1.97 -9.67
N LYS A 76 -11.01 -1.81 -10.50
CA LYS A 76 -10.43 -2.89 -11.30
C LYS A 76 -9.98 -4.04 -10.40
N ALA A 77 -9.21 -3.73 -9.36
CA ALA A 77 -8.72 -4.72 -8.41
C ALA A 77 -9.86 -5.43 -7.67
N ILE A 78 -10.91 -4.72 -7.27
CA ILE A 78 -12.13 -5.29 -6.68
C ILE A 78 -12.80 -6.27 -7.66
N ASN A 79 -13.02 -5.84 -8.91
CA ASN A 79 -13.68 -6.66 -9.92
C ASN A 79 -12.90 -7.96 -10.21
N GLU A 80 -11.58 -7.86 -10.32
CA GLU A 80 -10.68 -9.00 -10.55
C GLU A 80 -10.51 -9.89 -9.29
N SER A 81 -10.66 -9.32 -8.09
CA SER A 81 -10.53 -10.07 -6.83
C SER A 81 -11.71 -11.00 -6.57
N GLY A 82 -12.87 -10.73 -7.18
CA GLY A 82 -14.12 -11.43 -6.91
C GLY A 82 -14.83 -11.01 -5.62
N LEU A 83 -14.36 -9.97 -4.92
CA LEU A 83 -15.06 -9.37 -3.80
C LEU A 83 -16.37 -8.70 -4.26
N ARG A 84 -17.39 -8.74 -3.41
CA ARG A 84 -18.72 -8.19 -3.68
C ARG A 84 -19.05 -7.09 -2.69
N LEU A 85 -19.37 -5.91 -3.24
CA LEU A 85 -19.78 -4.76 -2.45
C LEU A 85 -21.02 -5.10 -1.60
N ALA A 86 -21.03 -4.66 -0.34
CA ALA A 86 -22.01 -4.94 0.71
C ALA A 86 -22.14 -6.40 1.18
N GLU A 87 -21.49 -7.35 0.50
CA GLU A 87 -21.38 -8.74 0.96
C GLU A 87 -20.07 -8.93 1.73
N ASP A 88 -18.94 -8.61 1.11
CA ASP A 88 -17.60 -8.83 1.70
C ASP A 88 -17.00 -7.55 2.32
N TYR A 89 -17.35 -6.37 1.79
CA TYR A 89 -16.83 -5.08 2.23
C TYR A 89 -17.81 -3.94 1.91
N TYR A 90 -17.59 -2.76 2.50
CA TYR A 90 -18.21 -1.50 2.06
C TYR A 90 -17.18 -0.58 1.41
N GLY A 91 -17.61 0.22 0.46
CA GLY A 91 -16.78 1.28 -0.09
C GLY A 91 -16.99 2.58 0.67
N LEU A 92 -15.98 3.45 0.66
CA LEU A 92 -16.10 4.81 1.14
C LEU A 92 -15.15 5.70 0.35
N THR A 93 -15.67 6.74 -0.28
CA THR A 93 -14.85 7.71 -0.99
C THR A 93 -15.12 9.08 -0.39
N VAL A 94 -14.07 9.78 0.05
CA VAL A 94 -14.22 11.11 0.67
C VAL A 94 -13.44 12.12 -0.14
N SER A 95 -14.09 13.24 -0.48
CA SER A 95 -13.41 14.36 -1.09
C SER A 95 -12.54 15.08 -0.07
N PHE A 96 -11.27 15.31 -0.40
CA PHE A 96 -10.39 16.22 0.37
C PHE A 96 -10.35 17.65 -0.18
N SER A 97 -11.19 17.98 -1.16
CA SER A 97 -11.37 19.33 -1.67
C SER A 97 -12.60 19.99 -1.00
N PRO A 98 -12.44 21.11 -0.29
CA PRO A 98 -13.57 21.88 0.24
C PRO A 98 -14.36 22.62 -0.86
N LYS A 99 -13.90 22.57 -2.12
CA LYS A 99 -14.62 23.15 -3.28
C LYS A 99 -15.67 22.18 -3.84
N ASP A 100 -15.52 20.87 -3.61
CA ASP A 100 -16.44 19.87 -4.14
C ASP A 100 -17.82 19.98 -3.48
N ARG A 101 -18.87 19.64 -4.23
CA ARG A 101 -20.25 19.67 -3.77
C ARG A 101 -20.94 18.32 -4.03
N VAL A 102 -22.16 18.22 -3.52
CA VAL A 102 -22.99 17.02 -3.62
C VAL A 102 -23.27 16.60 -5.07
N PRO A 103 -23.54 17.50 -6.04
CA PRO A 103 -23.76 17.12 -7.43
C PRO A 103 -22.57 16.38 -8.06
N GLU A 104 -21.33 16.84 -7.82
CA GLU A 104 -20.12 16.19 -8.35
C GLU A 104 -19.92 14.82 -7.69
N ALA A 105 -20.14 14.73 -6.37
CA ALA A 105 -20.10 13.47 -5.63
C ALA A 105 -21.08 12.44 -6.21
N ARG A 106 -22.32 12.86 -6.47
CA ARG A 106 -23.39 12.03 -7.06
C ARG A 106 -23.03 11.56 -8.46
N LEU A 107 -22.54 12.45 -9.31
CA LEU A 107 -22.13 12.11 -10.66
C LEU A 107 -21.01 11.06 -10.67
N ARG A 108 -19.97 11.27 -9.85
CA ARG A 108 -18.84 10.33 -9.75
C ARG A 108 -19.28 8.98 -9.18
N GLN A 109 -20.04 8.98 -8.10
CA GLN A 109 -20.54 7.75 -7.47
C GLN A 109 -21.35 6.91 -8.45
N GLY A 110 -22.31 7.52 -9.16
CA GLY A 110 -23.15 6.82 -10.12
C GLY A 110 -22.32 6.14 -11.23
N GLY A 111 -21.35 6.86 -11.79
CA GLY A 111 -20.45 6.31 -12.80
C GLY A 111 -19.61 5.14 -12.30
N TYR A 112 -19.05 5.24 -11.08
CA TYR A 112 -18.22 4.17 -10.52
C TYR A 112 -19.02 2.93 -10.11
N LEU A 113 -20.20 3.09 -9.50
CA LEU A 113 -21.04 1.96 -9.10
C LEU A 113 -21.45 1.10 -10.29
N GLN A 114 -21.70 1.69 -11.46
CA GLN A 114 -22.06 0.97 -12.69
C GLN A 114 -20.92 0.10 -13.24
N THR A 115 -19.67 0.40 -12.87
CA THR A 115 -18.50 -0.36 -13.34
C THR A 115 -18.16 -1.55 -12.45
N LEU A 116 -18.88 -1.75 -11.33
CA LEU A 116 -18.66 -2.89 -10.45
C LEU A 116 -19.27 -4.17 -11.02
N ARG A 117 -18.60 -5.30 -10.79
CA ARG A 117 -19.06 -6.62 -11.22
C ARG A 117 -20.46 -6.96 -10.67
N ASN A 118 -20.79 -6.51 -9.47
CA ASN A 118 -22.10 -6.68 -8.86
C ASN A 118 -22.98 -5.40 -8.93
N ALA A 119 -22.82 -4.57 -9.97
CA ALA A 119 -23.54 -3.31 -10.15
C ALA A 119 -25.07 -3.43 -9.95
N GLY A 120 -25.69 -4.53 -10.40
CA GLY A 120 -27.14 -4.77 -10.22
C GLY A 120 -27.61 -4.92 -8.76
N ARG A 121 -26.69 -4.98 -7.80
CA ARG A 121 -26.97 -5.01 -6.34
C ARG A 121 -26.21 -3.91 -5.58
N ALA A 122 -25.56 -3.00 -6.30
CA ALA A 122 -24.76 -1.92 -5.74
C ALA A 122 -25.61 -0.66 -5.59
N TYR A 123 -25.81 -0.20 -4.36
CA TYR A 123 -26.58 1.01 -4.06
C TYR A 123 -25.66 2.12 -3.52
N PRO A 124 -26.03 3.41 -3.65
CA PRO A 124 -25.28 4.53 -3.11
C PRO A 124 -24.84 4.36 -1.64
N ALA A 125 -25.72 3.84 -0.78
CA ALA A 125 -25.44 3.60 0.63
C ALA A 125 -24.36 2.51 0.90
N HIS A 126 -24.03 1.68 -0.09
CA HIS A 126 -22.99 0.66 0.01
C HIS A 126 -21.59 1.22 -0.28
N TRP A 127 -21.51 2.30 -1.06
CA TRP A 127 -20.27 3.02 -1.33
C TRP A 127 -20.52 4.54 -1.34
N PRO A 128 -20.69 5.17 -0.16
CA PRO A 128 -20.96 6.60 -0.07
C PRO A 128 -19.80 7.43 -0.62
N PHE A 129 -20.14 8.50 -1.35
CA PHE A 129 -19.21 9.53 -1.78
C PHE A 129 -19.48 10.80 -0.97
N LEU A 130 -18.48 11.25 -0.22
CA LEU A 130 -18.66 12.30 0.77
C LEU A 130 -18.00 13.61 0.36
N THR A 131 -18.64 14.72 0.69
CA THR A 131 -18.07 16.07 0.67
C THR A 131 -18.10 16.66 2.08
N GLY A 132 -17.15 17.55 2.38
CA GLY A 132 -16.99 18.08 3.74
C GLY A 132 -16.42 19.49 3.76
N GLY A 133 -16.58 20.14 4.91
CA GLY A 133 -15.86 21.37 5.21
C GLY A 133 -14.39 21.11 5.51
N ASP A 134 -13.59 22.15 5.37
CA ASP A 134 -12.14 22.10 5.56
C ASP A 134 -11.70 21.47 6.89
N THR A 135 -12.35 21.80 8.01
CA THR A 135 -12.06 21.21 9.33
C THR A 135 -12.31 19.69 9.37
N ALA A 136 -13.41 19.22 8.81
CA ALA A 136 -13.75 17.80 8.78
C ALA A 136 -12.77 17.01 7.91
N ILE A 137 -12.40 17.58 6.75
CA ILE A 137 -11.43 16.99 5.83
C ILE A 137 -10.06 16.88 6.50
N ARG A 138 -9.55 17.95 7.11
CA ARG A 138 -8.24 17.92 7.79
C ARG A 138 -8.21 16.92 8.94
N THR A 139 -9.26 16.90 9.76
CA THR A 139 -9.40 15.95 10.88
C THR A 139 -9.32 14.50 10.38
N LEU A 140 -10.02 14.19 9.27
CA LEU A 140 -9.96 12.87 8.65
C LEU A 140 -8.56 12.58 8.12
N ALA A 141 -8.01 13.48 7.30
CA ALA A 141 -6.70 13.32 6.67
C ALA A 141 -5.59 13.10 7.70
N GLU A 142 -5.57 13.88 8.78
CA GLU A 142 -4.60 13.74 9.88
C GLU A 142 -4.71 12.37 10.57
N SER A 143 -5.93 11.88 10.82
CA SER A 143 -6.16 10.57 11.44
C SER A 143 -5.73 9.38 10.56
N LEU A 144 -5.71 9.59 9.24
CA LEU A 144 -5.21 8.63 8.26
C LEU A 144 -3.71 8.83 7.98
N GLY A 145 -3.10 9.87 8.56
CA GLY A 145 -1.75 10.30 8.23
C GLY A 145 -1.57 10.74 6.78
N PHE A 146 -2.65 11.07 6.08
CA PHE A 146 -2.65 11.53 4.70
C PHE A 146 -2.29 13.02 4.65
N ARG A 147 -1.09 13.34 4.16
CA ARG A 147 -0.61 14.72 4.02
C ARG A 147 -0.76 15.14 2.57
N TYR A 148 -1.51 16.21 2.35
CA TYR A 148 -1.76 16.80 1.04
C TYR A 148 -1.56 18.30 1.11
N ARG A 149 -1.28 18.92 -0.03
CA ARG A 149 -1.04 20.37 -0.13
C ARG A 149 -1.73 20.94 -1.36
N TYR A 150 -2.22 22.16 -1.26
CA TYR A 150 -2.71 22.90 -2.42
C TYR A 150 -1.54 23.64 -3.09
N ASP A 151 -1.30 23.32 -4.35
CA ASP A 151 -0.43 24.07 -5.25
C ASP A 151 -1.25 25.20 -5.89
N LYS A 152 -0.85 26.44 -5.60
CA LYS A 152 -1.51 27.65 -6.11
C LYS A 152 -1.17 27.94 -7.57
N GLU A 153 -0.01 27.49 -8.05
CA GLU A 153 0.42 27.71 -9.44
C GLU A 153 -0.30 26.75 -10.38
N ALA A 154 -0.38 25.47 -9.99
CA ALA A 154 -1.13 24.45 -10.73
C ALA A 154 -2.64 24.48 -10.47
N GLU A 155 -3.10 25.28 -9.50
CA GLU A 155 -4.46 25.31 -8.96
C GLU A 155 -5.00 23.94 -8.52
N GLN A 156 -4.11 23.02 -8.18
CA GLN A 156 -4.40 21.62 -7.90
C GLN A 156 -3.91 21.20 -6.52
N TYR A 157 -4.38 20.05 -6.03
CA TYR A 157 -3.82 19.45 -4.84
C TYR A 157 -2.77 18.41 -5.19
N GLU A 158 -1.61 18.53 -4.58
CA GLU A 158 -0.62 17.47 -4.50
C GLU A 158 -1.02 16.51 -3.38
N HIS A 159 -1.08 15.22 -3.70
CA HIS A 159 -1.48 14.20 -2.75
C HIS A 159 -0.83 12.86 -3.08
N PRO A 160 -0.62 11.98 -2.08
CA PRO A 160 -0.17 10.63 -2.33
C PRO A 160 -1.27 9.80 -3.00
N ALA A 161 -0.86 8.86 -3.85
CA ALA A 161 -1.75 7.86 -4.43
C ALA A 161 -1.83 6.65 -3.49
N VAL A 162 -2.91 6.58 -2.70
CA VAL A 162 -3.09 5.55 -1.69
C VAL A 162 -4.58 5.24 -1.49
N SER A 163 -4.89 3.96 -1.28
CA SER A 163 -6.18 3.49 -0.76
C SER A 163 -5.96 2.79 0.57
N MET A 164 -6.87 2.98 1.52
CA MET A 164 -6.77 2.43 2.87
C MET A 164 -7.85 1.38 3.07
N ILE A 165 -7.49 0.30 3.76
CA ILE A 165 -8.43 -0.72 4.20
C ILE A 165 -8.66 -0.55 5.69
N LEU A 166 -9.90 -0.33 6.07
CA LEU A 166 -10.33 -0.27 7.46
C LEU A 166 -10.94 -1.60 7.87
N GLY A 167 -10.73 -2.00 9.12
CA GLY A 167 -11.43 -3.14 9.73
C GLY A 167 -12.90 -2.83 10.04
N PRO A 168 -13.69 -3.85 10.45
CA PRO A 168 -15.10 -3.73 10.82
C PRO A 168 -15.42 -2.67 11.88
N ASP A 169 -14.44 -2.35 12.72
CA ASP A 169 -14.55 -1.36 13.78
C ASP A 169 -14.03 0.02 13.34
N GLY A 170 -13.59 0.23 12.11
CA GLY A 170 -13.06 1.51 11.64
C GLY A 170 -11.61 1.80 12.06
N ARG A 171 -10.83 0.78 12.44
CA ARG A 171 -9.37 0.87 12.57
C ARG A 171 -8.68 0.65 11.24
N ILE A 172 -7.53 1.30 11.04
CA ILE A 172 -6.77 1.19 9.80
C ILE A 172 -6.01 -0.14 9.80
N SER A 173 -6.38 -1.04 8.89
CA SER A 173 -5.76 -2.35 8.75
C SER A 173 -4.59 -2.31 7.77
N ARG A 174 -4.72 -1.60 6.64
CA ARG A 174 -3.67 -1.59 5.60
C ARG A 174 -3.68 -0.34 4.74
N TYR A 175 -2.51 0.01 4.21
CA TYR A 175 -2.32 1.01 3.15
C TYR A 175 -1.91 0.31 1.85
N LEU A 176 -2.60 0.63 0.76
CA LEU A 176 -2.29 0.17 -0.59
C LEU A 176 -1.84 1.38 -1.40
N TYR A 177 -0.57 1.42 -1.78
CA TYR A 177 0.03 2.54 -2.51
C TYR A 177 -0.02 2.33 -4.02
N GLY A 178 -0.13 3.45 -4.75
CA GLY A 178 -0.11 3.51 -6.20
C GLY A 178 -1.49 3.77 -6.82
N VAL A 179 -1.56 3.59 -8.13
CA VAL A 179 -2.80 3.73 -8.93
C VAL A 179 -3.26 2.38 -9.50
N GLU A 180 -2.42 1.36 -9.41
CA GLU A 180 -2.72 -0.01 -9.79
C GLU A 180 -2.53 -0.92 -8.59
N PHE A 181 -3.57 -1.69 -8.27
CA PHE A 181 -3.57 -2.56 -7.11
C PHE A 181 -3.70 -4.01 -7.58
N PRO A 182 -2.76 -4.90 -7.22
CA PRO A 182 -2.93 -6.32 -7.51
C PRO A 182 -4.20 -6.84 -6.84
N ALA A 183 -5.09 -7.48 -7.61
CA ALA A 183 -6.37 -7.99 -7.11
C ALA A 183 -6.20 -8.91 -5.89
N ARG A 184 -5.14 -9.73 -5.88
CA ARG A 184 -4.79 -10.61 -4.76
C ARG A 184 -4.41 -9.83 -3.50
N ASP A 185 -3.64 -8.76 -3.63
CA ASP A 185 -3.22 -7.92 -2.49
C ASP A 185 -4.44 -7.24 -1.86
N LEU A 186 -5.34 -6.68 -2.68
CA LEU A 186 -6.57 -6.05 -2.20
C LEU A 186 -7.48 -7.08 -1.53
N ARG A 187 -7.67 -8.27 -2.14
CA ARG A 187 -8.45 -9.35 -1.55
C ARG A 187 -7.91 -9.76 -0.18
N LEU A 188 -6.59 -9.97 -0.10
CA LEU A 188 -5.94 -10.35 1.14
C LEU A 188 -6.13 -9.28 2.20
N ALA A 189 -5.95 -8.00 1.85
CA ALA A 189 -6.12 -6.88 2.76
C ALA A 189 -7.55 -6.81 3.34
N VAL A 190 -8.58 -7.02 2.50
CA VAL A 190 -9.98 -7.03 2.95
C VAL A 190 -10.26 -8.24 3.85
N VAL A 191 -9.76 -9.43 3.51
CA VAL A 191 -9.94 -10.64 4.32
C VAL A 191 -9.26 -10.49 5.68
N GLU A 192 -8.01 -10.04 5.72
CA GLU A 192 -7.26 -9.80 6.96
C GLU A 192 -7.96 -8.74 7.82
N ALA A 193 -8.41 -7.64 7.21
CA ALA A 193 -9.17 -6.61 7.90
C ALA A 193 -10.47 -7.18 8.50
N SER A 194 -11.16 -8.09 7.80
CA SER A 194 -12.40 -8.74 8.28
C SER A 194 -12.18 -9.60 9.53
N GLU A 195 -10.98 -10.16 9.67
CA GLU A 195 -10.54 -10.93 10.84
C GLU A 195 -10.00 -10.02 11.96
N GLY A 196 -10.04 -8.70 11.79
CA GLY A 196 -9.51 -7.73 12.74
C GLY A 196 -7.98 -7.64 12.74
N LYS A 197 -7.30 -8.22 11.74
CA LYS A 197 -5.85 -8.13 11.62
C LYS A 197 -5.46 -6.74 11.17
N VAL A 198 -4.47 -6.18 11.86
CA VAL A 198 -3.76 -4.98 11.44
C VAL A 198 -2.51 -5.45 10.72
N GLY A 199 -2.31 -5.03 9.46
CA GLY A 199 -1.15 -5.40 8.67
C GLY A 199 0.13 -5.12 9.45
N THR A 200 1.05 -6.09 9.48
CA THR A 200 2.33 -5.90 10.19
C THR A 200 3.40 -5.46 9.20
N THR A 201 4.39 -4.71 9.68
CA THR A 201 5.57 -4.33 8.88
C THR A 201 6.33 -5.55 8.33
N LEU A 202 6.02 -6.78 8.81
CA LEU A 202 6.57 -8.04 8.32
C LEU A 202 5.95 -8.54 7.00
N ASP A 203 4.70 -8.16 6.68
CA ASP A 203 4.07 -8.46 5.38
C ASP A 203 4.79 -7.72 4.22
N ARG A 204 5.55 -6.67 4.57
CA ARG A 204 6.49 -5.97 3.68
C ARG A 204 7.68 -6.82 3.26
N VAL A 205 8.02 -7.89 4.00
CA VAL A 205 9.16 -8.78 3.72
C VAL A 205 8.74 -9.95 2.81
N ILE A 206 7.57 -10.55 3.07
CA ILE A 206 7.07 -11.67 2.24
C ILE A 206 6.67 -11.18 0.84
N LEU A 207 6.15 -9.95 0.71
CA LEU A 207 5.90 -9.31 -0.59
C LEU A 207 7.13 -8.65 -1.21
N ARG A 208 8.27 -8.55 -0.50
CA ARG A 208 9.54 -8.07 -1.09
C ARG A 208 10.19 -9.10 -2.00
N CYS A 209 9.76 -10.36 -1.92
CA CYS A 209 10.16 -11.40 -2.88
C CYS A 209 9.36 -11.32 -4.21
N PHE A 210 8.25 -10.58 -4.26
CA PHE A 210 7.35 -10.60 -5.42
C PHE A 210 6.84 -9.24 -5.91
N LYS A 211 7.32 -8.10 -5.39
CA LYS A 211 6.82 -6.79 -5.82
C LYS A 211 7.88 -5.93 -6.53
N TYR A 212 7.62 -5.78 -7.82
CA TYR A 212 8.17 -4.85 -8.79
C TYR A 212 7.99 -3.39 -8.35
N ASP A 213 9.06 -2.59 -8.45
CA ASP A 213 9.05 -1.14 -8.20
C ASP A 213 9.46 -0.40 -9.49
N PRO A 214 8.51 0.25 -10.19
CA PRO A 214 8.78 1.01 -11.42
C PRO A 214 9.30 2.44 -11.18
N ALA A 215 9.48 2.91 -9.94
CA ALA A 215 9.83 4.30 -9.65
C ALA A 215 11.30 4.53 -9.23
N SER A 216 11.99 3.51 -8.71
CA SER A 216 13.36 3.69 -8.23
C SER A 216 14.40 3.20 -9.26
N ARG A 217 14.91 4.12 -10.09
CA ARG A 217 16.16 3.91 -10.85
C ARG A 217 17.41 3.65 -9.96
N LYS A 218 17.25 3.32 -8.68
CA LYS A 218 18.28 2.89 -7.72
C LYS A 218 17.68 2.04 -6.59
N TYR A 219 17.54 0.73 -6.77
CA TYR A 219 17.46 -0.24 -5.66
C TYR A 219 17.97 -1.66 -6.00
N HIS A 220 19.09 -1.74 -6.74
CA HIS A 220 19.67 -3.02 -7.22
C HIS A 220 20.86 -3.56 -6.42
N PHE A 221 21.23 -2.98 -5.26
CA PHE A 221 22.50 -3.33 -4.61
C PHE A 221 22.40 -4.29 -3.41
N TYR A 222 21.37 -4.20 -2.57
CA TYR A 222 21.34 -5.01 -1.34
C TYR A 222 20.93 -6.47 -1.55
N VAL A 223 19.87 -6.74 -2.31
CA VAL A 223 19.39 -8.12 -2.53
C VAL A 223 20.33 -8.90 -3.45
N MET A 224 20.76 -8.29 -4.56
CA MET A 224 21.75 -8.90 -5.45
C MET A 224 23.13 -9.03 -4.77
N GLY A 225 23.48 -8.11 -3.87
CA GLY A 225 24.68 -8.21 -3.04
C GLY A 225 24.64 -9.41 -2.10
N ALA A 226 23.56 -9.57 -1.34
CA ALA A 226 23.39 -10.72 -0.43
C ALA A 226 23.32 -12.06 -1.19
N LEU A 227 22.62 -12.10 -2.33
CA LEU A 227 22.53 -13.30 -3.15
C LEU A 227 23.89 -13.65 -3.79
N ARG A 228 24.64 -12.66 -4.27
CA ARG A 228 26.01 -12.87 -4.78
C ARG A 228 26.96 -13.31 -3.69
N LEU A 229 26.90 -12.71 -2.50
CA LEU A 229 27.72 -13.13 -1.35
C LEU A 229 27.40 -14.57 -0.92
N GLY A 230 26.12 -14.94 -0.88
CA GLY A 230 25.69 -16.32 -0.60
C GLY A 230 26.16 -17.31 -1.68
N ALA A 231 26.00 -16.96 -2.95
CA ALA A 231 26.44 -17.78 -4.07
C ALA A 231 27.98 -17.92 -4.12
N SER A 232 28.72 -16.83 -3.88
CA SER A 232 30.18 -16.85 -3.78
C SER A 232 30.66 -17.68 -2.60
N GLY A 233 30.01 -17.57 -1.43
CA GLY A 233 30.32 -18.39 -0.26
C GLY A 233 30.10 -19.88 -0.53
N PHE A 234 28.99 -20.24 -1.18
CA PHE A 234 28.71 -21.62 -1.56
C PHE A 234 29.71 -22.16 -2.59
N ALA A 235 30.05 -21.37 -3.61
CA ALA A 235 31.03 -21.74 -4.63
C ALA A 235 32.43 -21.96 -4.03
N LEU A 236 32.86 -21.10 -3.10
CA LEU A 236 34.14 -21.24 -2.40
C LEU A 236 34.16 -22.48 -1.50
N ALA A 237 33.07 -22.74 -0.77
CA ALA A 237 32.96 -23.94 0.05
C ALA A 237 33.04 -25.22 -0.80
N LEU A 238 32.35 -25.24 -1.95
CA LEU A 238 32.38 -26.37 -2.88
C LEU A 238 33.77 -26.56 -3.50
N ALA A 239 34.43 -25.48 -3.93
CA ALA A 239 35.78 -25.53 -4.48
C ALA A 239 36.81 -26.01 -3.45
N ALA A 240 36.69 -25.55 -2.20
CA ALA A 240 37.56 -26.00 -1.11
C ALA A 240 37.36 -27.49 -0.80
N LEU A 241 36.12 -27.96 -0.78
CA LEU A 241 35.79 -29.38 -0.57
C LEU A 241 36.37 -30.25 -1.69
N LEU A 242 36.13 -29.89 -2.95
CA LEU A 242 36.64 -30.62 -4.10
C LEU A 242 38.18 -30.61 -4.15
N GLY A 243 38.80 -29.47 -3.88
CA GLY A 243 40.26 -29.36 -3.78
C GLY A 243 40.84 -30.23 -2.67
N PHE A 244 40.19 -30.28 -1.51
CA PHE A 244 40.60 -31.14 -0.40
C PHE A 244 40.49 -32.63 -0.75
N LEU A 245 39.39 -33.04 -1.39
CA LEU A 245 39.18 -34.42 -1.82
C LEU A 245 40.21 -34.84 -2.87
N TRP A 246 40.46 -34.02 -3.89
CA TRP A 246 41.51 -34.29 -4.87
C TRP A 246 42.91 -34.32 -4.28
N TRP A 247 43.21 -33.43 -3.32
CA TRP A 247 44.51 -33.45 -2.65
C TRP A 247 44.71 -34.73 -1.82
N ARG A 248 43.66 -35.21 -1.15
CA ARG A 248 43.66 -36.52 -0.47
C ARG A 248 43.89 -37.65 -1.46
N GLU A 249 43.21 -37.63 -2.61
CA GLU A 249 43.30 -38.68 -3.62
C GLU A 249 44.70 -38.76 -4.27
N ILE A 250 45.31 -37.60 -4.56
CA ILE A 250 46.69 -37.53 -5.07
C ILE A 250 47.70 -38.03 -4.02
N LYS A 251 47.48 -37.73 -2.73
CA LYS A 251 48.32 -38.26 -1.64
C LYS A 251 48.16 -39.78 -1.49
N SER A 252 46.96 -40.32 -1.58
CA SER A 252 46.75 -41.77 -1.54
C SER A 252 47.29 -42.50 -2.76
N ALA A 253 47.20 -41.90 -3.96
CA ALA A 253 47.75 -42.46 -5.20
C ALA A 253 49.29 -42.49 -5.21
N ARG A 254 49.95 -41.53 -4.54
CA ARG A 254 51.42 -41.53 -4.37
C ARG A 254 51.92 -42.51 -3.32
N ALA A 255 51.09 -42.86 -2.32
CA ALA A 255 51.44 -43.84 -1.29
C ALA A 255 51.28 -45.30 -1.75
N GLY A 256 50.65 -45.54 -2.90
CA GLY A 256 50.27 -46.87 -3.39
C GLY A 256 51.05 -47.42 -4.58
N ARG A 257 52.26 -46.92 -4.91
CA ARG A 257 53.12 -47.58 -5.93
C ARG A 257 54.06 -48.60 -5.27
N PRO A 258 53.83 -49.92 -5.39
CA PRO A 258 54.83 -50.91 -5.02
C PRO A 258 56.02 -50.80 -5.98
N SER A 259 57.22 -50.88 -5.42
CA SER A 259 58.48 -50.94 -6.18
C SER A 259 58.44 -52.07 -7.21
N PRO A 260 58.93 -51.87 -8.44
CA PRO A 260 58.99 -52.94 -9.43
C PRO A 260 59.89 -54.07 -8.89
N SER A 261 59.30 -55.25 -8.70
CA SER A 261 60.04 -56.46 -8.36
C SER A 261 61.03 -56.74 -9.48
N ARG A 262 62.33 -56.65 -9.17
CA ARG A 262 63.40 -57.12 -10.05
C ARG A 262 63.17 -58.61 -10.29
N GLY A 263 62.85 -58.95 -11.54
CA GLY A 263 63.00 -60.31 -12.03
C GLY A 263 64.49 -60.66 -12.08
N THR A 264 64.84 -61.75 -11.42
CA THR A 264 66.04 -62.53 -11.74
C THR A 264 65.57 -63.92 -12.09
N GLY A 265 65.64 -64.20 -13.39
CA GLY A 265 65.68 -65.56 -13.89
C GLY A 265 67.09 -66.13 -13.78
N ALA A 266 67.13 -67.46 -13.94
CA ALA A 266 68.27 -68.37 -13.98
C ALA A 266 68.98 -68.62 -12.64
#